data_AF-A0A428T983-F1
#
_entry.id   AF-A0A428T983-F1
#
_cell.length_a   1.000
_cell.length_b   1.000
_cell.length_c   1.000
_cell.angle_alpha   90.00
_cell.angle_beta   90.00
_cell.angle_gamma   90.00
#
_symmetry.space_group_name_H-M   'P 1'
#
loop_
_entity.id
_entity.type
_entity.pdbx_description
1 polymer ?
#
loop_
_entity_poly.entity_id
_entity_poly.type
_entity_poly.pdbx_seq_one_letter_code
_entity_poly.pdbx_strand_id
1 'polypeptide(L)'
;MALERVFSAELIDKLTCTEELDLGGMIRNLSLPETSPIRQKSANSSMGRIDILPPEILLFILNLLDFQALSRLLRVSRRAKATVGALVAYKELLEHAPDVLVALGKTRLLQYHSAALLRQTLRADRCVSCLDFGGFLLLPTCERVCFECLHQNYALRMTTLKMTRKCFHLTNNHLKKLPILYSIPGTYGVMVNVSRRKVYRLVSVKQVKQLAIEVHGSTENVANLMPTTPPRGMAWREFCIFKWFHEAPLEPPGCDLSWMPERSNFVEDDFGGMASIRMPYLSGTGADCGRLCKGCRLVNELHSKGLLPAAVLEDLAPRGIRPSRPLRALTTRLHSREGFVEHIKTCYGANRLLTA
;
A
#
# COMPACT_ATOMS: atom_id res chain seq x y z
N MET A 1 -8.03 -34.48 -20.17
CA MET A 1 -7.00 -33.46 -20.45
C MET A 1 -7.71 -32.21 -20.93
N ALA A 2 -7.90 -31.22 -20.07
CA ALA A 2 -8.56 -29.98 -20.46
C ALA A 2 -7.63 -29.20 -21.40
N LEU A 3 -8.11 -28.84 -22.59
CA LEU A 3 -7.41 -27.97 -23.52
C LEU A 3 -7.06 -26.67 -22.77
N GLU A 4 -5.77 -26.32 -22.68
CA GLU A 4 -5.38 -25.01 -22.15
C GLU A 4 -5.98 -23.94 -23.06
N ARG A 5 -6.93 -23.17 -22.53
CA ARG A 5 -7.44 -21.97 -23.21
C ARG A 5 -6.32 -20.94 -23.26
N VAL A 6 -5.71 -20.79 -24.43
CA VAL A 6 -4.76 -19.73 -24.73
C VAL A 6 -5.53 -18.47 -25.11
N PHE A 7 -5.27 -17.36 -24.42
CA PHE A 7 -5.89 -16.07 -24.71
C PHE A 7 -4.93 -15.18 -25.51
N SER A 8 -5.41 -14.59 -26.60
CA SER A 8 -4.64 -13.60 -27.37
C SER A 8 -4.51 -12.28 -26.62
N ALA A 9 -3.49 -11.47 -26.97
CA ALA A 9 -3.29 -10.14 -26.37
C ALA A 9 -4.50 -9.21 -26.57
N GLU A 10 -5.14 -9.27 -27.74
CA GLU A 10 -6.36 -8.51 -28.05
C GLU A 10 -7.52 -8.88 -27.13
N LEU A 11 -7.68 -10.17 -26.82
CA LEU A 11 -8.73 -10.64 -25.94
C LEU A 11 -8.46 -10.24 -24.48
N ILE A 12 -7.21 -10.33 -24.04
CA ILE A 12 -6.78 -9.84 -22.72
C ILE A 12 -7.10 -8.34 -22.59
N ASP A 13 -6.79 -7.54 -23.60
CA ASP A 13 -7.10 -6.10 -23.59
C ASP A 13 -8.62 -5.85 -23.58
N LYS A 14 -9.38 -6.58 -24.40
CA LYS A 14 -10.85 -6.52 -24.42
C LYS A 14 -11.45 -6.80 -23.04
N LEU A 15 -10.90 -7.74 -22.28
CA LEU A 15 -11.37 -8.09 -20.92
C LEU A 15 -10.78 -7.24 -19.80
N THR A 16 -9.70 -6.50 -20.06
CA THR A 16 -9.07 -5.60 -19.09
C THR A 16 -9.94 -4.36 -18.92
N CYS A 17 -10.18 -3.97 -17.68
CA CYS A 17 -10.90 -2.75 -17.38
C CYS A 17 -9.95 -1.54 -17.48
N THR A 18 -10.33 -0.56 -18.30
CA THR A 18 -9.54 0.65 -18.56
C THR A 18 -9.76 1.75 -17.52
N GLU A 19 -10.96 1.81 -16.94
CA GLU A 19 -11.29 2.83 -15.94
C GLU A 19 -11.02 2.31 -14.53
N GLU A 20 -10.08 2.90 -13.79
CA GLU A 20 -9.80 2.56 -12.38
C GLU A 20 -10.63 3.41 -11.39
N LEU A 21 -11.94 3.54 -11.62
CA LEU A 21 -12.84 4.44 -10.85
C LEU A 21 -12.68 4.29 -9.32
N ASP A 22 -12.62 3.05 -8.83
CA ASP A 22 -12.55 2.74 -7.40
C ASP A 22 -11.15 2.94 -6.79
N LEU A 23 -10.10 3.05 -7.61
CA LEU A 23 -8.71 3.13 -7.14
C LEU A 23 -8.20 4.56 -7.00
N GLY A 24 -9.05 5.56 -7.26
CA GLY A 24 -8.71 6.98 -7.18
C GLY A 24 -8.56 7.52 -5.76
N GLY A 25 -8.84 6.74 -4.72
CA GLY A 25 -8.87 7.21 -3.33
C GLY A 25 -7.53 7.54 -2.68
N MET A 26 -6.42 7.28 -3.36
CA MET A 26 -5.07 7.30 -2.78
C MET A 26 -4.30 8.56 -3.21
N ILE A 27 -3.09 8.75 -2.65
CA ILE A 27 -2.20 9.82 -3.11
C ILE A 27 -1.93 9.65 -4.61
N ARG A 28 -2.13 10.71 -5.39
CA ARG A 28 -1.99 10.74 -6.85
C ARG A 28 -1.72 12.16 -7.37
N ASN A 29 -1.46 12.28 -8.66
CA ASN A 29 -1.32 13.56 -9.38
C ASN A 29 -0.28 14.48 -8.74
N LEU A 30 0.86 13.92 -8.34
CA LEU A 30 1.94 14.69 -7.75
C LEU A 30 2.74 15.37 -8.85
N SER A 31 3.06 16.65 -8.65
CA SER A 31 4.02 17.36 -9.49
C SER A 31 5.41 16.76 -9.35
N LEU A 32 5.91 16.11 -10.41
CA LEU A 32 7.27 15.60 -10.45
C LEU A 32 8.27 16.76 -10.55
N PRO A 33 9.39 16.72 -9.79
CA PRO A 33 10.42 17.74 -9.88
C PRO A 33 11.11 17.65 -11.25
N GLU A 34 11.34 18.81 -11.88
CA GLU A 34 12.11 18.89 -13.13
C GLU A 34 13.56 18.47 -12.89
N THR A 35 14.04 17.50 -13.64
CA THR A 35 15.45 17.10 -13.62
C THR A 35 16.24 18.03 -14.53
N SER A 36 17.05 18.94 -13.96
CA SER A 36 17.96 19.75 -14.76
C SER A 36 19.18 18.92 -15.22
N PRO A 37 19.43 18.79 -16.53
CA PRO A 37 20.65 18.16 -17.02
C PRO A 37 21.84 19.10 -16.78
N ILE A 38 22.53 18.94 -15.63
CA ILE A 38 23.81 19.61 -15.41
C ILE A 38 24.84 18.96 -16.35
N ARG A 39 25.34 19.74 -17.30
CA ARG A 39 26.36 19.35 -18.28
C ARG A 39 27.59 18.80 -17.55
N GLN A 40 27.87 17.51 -17.73
CA GLN A 40 29.06 16.87 -17.13
C GLN A 40 30.32 17.38 -17.84
N LYS A 41 31.06 18.31 -17.21
CA LYS A 41 32.46 18.61 -17.60
C LYS A 41 33.43 17.91 -16.63
N SER A 42 34.23 17.00 -17.20
CA SER A 42 35.48 16.34 -16.74
C SER A 42 35.76 16.05 -15.24
N ALA A 43 35.78 14.75 -14.95
CA ALA A 43 36.73 13.86 -14.23
C ALA A 43 37.39 14.18 -12.87
N ASN A 44 37.66 15.43 -12.45
CA ASN A 44 38.50 15.66 -11.26
C ASN A 44 37.67 15.97 -10.00
N SER A 45 36.75 15.07 -9.64
CA SER A 45 35.95 15.19 -8.42
C SER A 45 36.25 14.01 -7.50
N SER A 46 36.45 14.28 -6.22
CA SER A 46 36.60 13.27 -5.17
C SER A 46 35.35 13.22 -4.27
N MET A 47 35.11 12.10 -3.58
CA MET A 47 34.20 11.99 -2.44
C MET A 47 34.94 12.15 -1.09
N GLY A 48 36.17 12.68 -1.12
CA GLY A 48 37.03 12.81 0.04
C GLY A 48 37.52 11.45 0.53
N ARG A 49 37.57 11.27 1.86
CA ARG A 49 38.07 10.04 2.49
C ARG A 49 37.29 8.78 2.14
N ILE A 50 36.06 8.93 1.62
CA ILE A 50 35.21 7.81 1.20
C ILE A 50 35.77 7.12 -0.05
N ASP A 51 36.59 7.82 -0.86
CA ASP A 51 37.23 7.24 -2.05
C ASP A 51 38.27 6.16 -1.73
N ILE A 52 38.67 6.00 -0.46
CA ILE A 52 39.54 4.91 0.00
C ILE A 52 38.81 3.55 -0.03
N LEU A 53 37.47 3.56 0.02
CA LEU A 53 36.69 2.33 0.06
C LEU A 53 36.67 1.66 -1.32
N PRO A 54 36.75 0.31 -1.38
CA PRO A 54 36.50 -0.42 -2.61
C PRO A 54 35.09 -0.12 -3.16
N PRO A 55 34.91 -0.12 -4.49
CA PRO A 55 33.62 0.21 -5.12
C PRO A 55 32.45 -0.64 -4.61
N GLU A 56 32.68 -1.92 -4.32
CA GLU A 56 31.68 -2.86 -3.83
C GLU A 56 31.18 -2.46 -2.43
N ILE A 57 32.12 -2.09 -1.54
CA ILE A 57 31.79 -1.62 -0.19
C ILE A 57 31.05 -0.29 -0.26
N LEU A 58 31.48 0.60 -1.15
CA LEU A 58 30.79 1.87 -1.37
C LEU A 58 29.35 1.64 -1.84
N LEU A 59 29.13 0.80 -2.85
CA LEU A 59 27.79 0.47 -3.36
C LEU A 59 26.92 -0.23 -2.30
N PHE A 60 27.50 -1.09 -1.47
CA PHE A 60 26.80 -1.71 -0.34
C PHE A 60 26.32 -0.65 0.66
N ILE A 61 27.20 0.26 1.09
CA ILE A 61 26.84 1.36 1.98
C ILE A 61 25.73 2.22 1.38
N LEU A 62 25.85 2.60 0.11
CA LEU A 62 24.84 3.42 -0.57
C LEU A 62 23.47 2.74 -0.64
N ASN A 63 23.41 1.41 -0.76
CA ASN A 63 22.15 0.65 -0.72
C ASN A 63 21.47 0.69 0.66
N LEU A 64 22.25 0.81 1.74
CA LEU A 64 21.73 0.90 3.11
C LEU A 64 21.25 2.32 3.46
N LEU A 65 21.72 3.35 2.75
CA LEU A 65 21.31 4.72 2.99
C LEU A 65 19.85 4.95 2.60
N ASP A 66 19.20 5.81 3.38
CA ASP A 66 17.88 6.32 3.07
C ASP A 66 17.91 7.31 1.89
N PHE A 67 16.76 7.50 1.22
CA PHE A 67 16.70 8.37 0.05
C PHE A 67 16.97 9.85 0.38
N GLN A 68 16.74 10.29 1.62
CA GLN A 68 17.09 11.65 2.03
C GLN A 68 18.61 11.82 2.13
N ALA A 69 19.32 10.84 2.69
CA ALA A 69 20.77 10.79 2.75
C ALA A 69 21.38 10.70 1.34
N LEU A 70 20.84 9.83 0.46
CA LEU A 70 21.26 9.77 -0.94
C LEU A 70 21.03 11.09 -1.67
N SER A 71 19.87 11.73 -1.49
CA SER A 71 19.58 13.04 -2.06
C SER A 71 20.55 14.12 -1.60
N ARG A 72 21.01 14.07 -0.34
CA ARG A 72 22.02 14.99 0.18
C ARG A 72 23.38 14.68 -0.45
N LEU A 73 23.75 13.40 -0.52
CA LEU A 73 25.02 12.95 -1.08
C LEU A 73 25.20 13.34 -2.56
N LEU A 74 24.12 13.29 -3.37
CA LEU A 74 24.10 13.77 -4.76
C LEU A 74 24.53 15.24 -4.91
N ARG A 75 24.44 16.04 -3.85
CA ARG A 75 24.76 17.48 -3.84
C ARG A 75 26.14 17.79 -3.27
N VAL A 76 26.86 16.80 -2.76
CA VAL A 76 28.16 16.99 -2.10
C VAL A 76 29.29 17.14 -3.13
N SER A 77 29.35 16.27 -4.14
CA SER A 77 30.36 16.35 -5.21
C SER A 77 29.88 15.71 -6.50
N ARG A 78 30.55 16.01 -7.62
CA ARG A 78 30.21 15.43 -8.93
C ARG A 78 30.44 13.92 -8.96
N ARG A 79 31.46 13.42 -8.24
CA ARG A 79 31.74 11.99 -8.08
C ARG A 79 30.65 11.32 -7.24
N ALA A 80 30.27 11.91 -6.10
CA ALA A 80 29.15 11.41 -5.30
C ALA A 80 27.86 11.32 -6.13
N LYS A 81 27.60 12.35 -6.95
CA LYS A 81 26.49 12.36 -7.89
C LYS A 81 26.54 11.21 -8.89
N ALA A 82 27.70 10.98 -9.50
CA ALA A 82 27.91 9.88 -10.46
C ALA A 82 27.75 8.51 -9.78
N THR A 83 28.31 8.32 -8.59
CA THR A 83 28.24 7.04 -7.86
C THR A 83 26.81 6.69 -7.44
N VAL A 84 26.07 7.63 -6.82
CA VAL A 84 24.66 7.41 -6.48
C VAL A 84 23.82 7.25 -7.73
N GLY A 85 24.10 8.04 -8.77
CA GLY A 85 23.46 7.90 -10.08
C GLY A 85 23.72 6.55 -10.75
N ALA A 86 24.80 5.84 -10.40
CA ALA A 86 25.11 4.50 -10.87
C ALA A 86 24.38 3.39 -10.08
N LEU A 87 23.83 3.70 -8.90
CA LEU A 87 23.14 2.73 -8.05
C LEU A 87 21.87 2.21 -8.72
N VAL A 88 21.79 0.89 -8.92
CA VAL A 88 20.66 0.23 -9.58
C VAL A 88 19.33 0.53 -8.87
N ALA A 89 19.31 0.47 -7.53
CA ALA A 89 18.12 0.81 -6.74
C ALA A 89 17.62 2.22 -7.00
N TYR A 90 18.54 3.19 -7.09
CA TYR A 90 18.21 4.58 -7.32
C TYR A 90 17.66 4.81 -8.74
N LYS A 91 18.30 4.20 -9.75
CA LYS A 91 17.87 4.27 -11.15
C LYS A 91 16.47 3.67 -11.34
N GLU A 92 16.26 2.43 -10.88
CA GLU A 92 14.99 1.72 -11.06
C GLU A 92 13.82 2.48 -10.41
N LEU A 93 14.03 3.06 -9.22
CA LEU A 93 12.98 3.82 -8.53
C LEU A 93 12.69 5.17 -9.20
N LEU A 94 13.71 5.87 -9.69
CA LEU A 94 13.50 7.10 -10.47
C LEU A 94 12.77 6.83 -11.79
N GLU A 95 13.08 5.72 -12.45
CA GLU A 95 12.51 5.36 -13.74
C GLU A 95 11.08 4.83 -13.61
N HIS A 96 10.82 3.94 -12.65
CA HIS A 96 9.56 3.21 -12.58
C HIS A 96 8.63 3.66 -11.46
N ALA A 97 9.11 4.41 -10.46
CA ALA A 97 8.28 4.87 -9.35
C ALA A 97 8.62 6.29 -8.85
N PRO A 98 8.77 7.30 -9.73
CA PRO A 98 9.14 8.65 -9.32
C PRO A 98 8.08 9.28 -8.39
N ASP A 99 6.79 8.99 -8.62
CA ASP A 99 5.69 9.47 -7.78
C ASP A 99 5.80 8.98 -6.33
N VAL A 100 6.30 7.76 -6.12
CA VAL A 100 6.54 7.20 -4.78
C VAL A 100 7.58 8.04 -4.06
N LEU A 101 8.69 8.38 -4.71
CA LEU A 101 9.75 9.22 -4.13
C LEU A 101 9.24 10.62 -3.80
N VAL A 102 8.43 11.22 -4.68
CA VAL A 102 7.78 12.51 -4.41
C VAL A 102 6.81 12.43 -3.24
N ALA A 103 6.00 11.37 -3.16
CA ALA A 103 5.07 11.14 -2.06
C ALA A 103 5.81 11.00 -0.73
N LEU A 104 6.86 10.18 -0.68
CA LEU A 104 7.73 10.04 0.49
C LEU A 104 8.36 11.38 0.88
N GLY A 105 8.78 12.19 -0.09
CA GLY A 105 9.32 13.53 0.17
C GLY A 105 8.30 14.48 0.79
N LYS A 106 7.13 14.61 0.15
CA LYS A 106 6.04 15.47 0.64
C LYS A 106 5.49 15.03 1.99
N THR A 107 5.51 13.73 2.27
CA THR A 107 5.07 13.15 3.55
C THR A 107 6.15 13.08 4.63
N ARG A 108 7.38 13.54 4.32
CA ARG A 108 8.56 13.52 5.20
C ARG A 108 9.01 12.13 5.65
N LEU A 109 8.84 11.15 4.77
CA LEU A 109 9.18 9.76 5.02
C LEU A 109 10.48 9.28 4.34
N LEU A 110 11.11 10.09 3.49
CA LEU A 110 12.35 9.71 2.78
C LEU A 110 13.49 9.24 3.70
N GLN A 111 13.55 9.74 4.93
CA GLN A 111 14.59 9.42 5.90
C GLN A 111 14.42 8.07 6.62
N TYR A 112 13.29 7.37 6.42
CA TYR A 112 13.00 6.12 7.12
C TYR A 112 13.19 4.87 6.24
N HIS A 113 13.46 5.05 4.93
CA HIS A 113 13.45 3.95 3.98
C HIS A 113 14.71 3.94 3.14
N SER A 114 15.46 2.83 3.23
CA SER A 114 16.67 2.61 2.45
C SER A 114 16.35 2.40 0.96
N ALA A 115 17.34 2.65 0.12
CA ALA A 115 17.22 2.35 -1.31
C ALA A 115 17.03 0.86 -1.58
N ALA A 116 17.72 0.00 -0.82
CA ALA A 116 17.55 -1.45 -0.91
C ALA A 116 16.11 -1.89 -0.60
N LEU A 117 15.52 -1.37 0.48
CA LEU A 117 14.15 -1.71 0.89
C LEU A 117 13.14 -1.33 -0.20
N LEU A 118 13.18 -0.08 -0.67
CA LEU A 118 12.23 0.38 -1.70
C LEU A 118 12.38 -0.38 -3.01
N ARG A 119 13.61 -0.74 -3.40
CA ARG A 119 13.86 -1.56 -4.59
C ARG A 119 13.32 -2.98 -4.41
N GLN A 120 13.53 -3.58 -3.23
CA GLN A 120 12.97 -4.89 -2.91
C GLN A 120 11.44 -4.84 -3.00
N THR A 121 10.81 -3.81 -2.46
CA THR A 121 9.35 -3.62 -2.54
C THR A 121 8.88 -3.41 -3.98
N LEU A 122 9.62 -2.65 -4.80
CA LEU A 122 9.33 -2.47 -6.23
C LEU A 122 9.33 -3.81 -6.98
N ARG A 123 10.19 -4.75 -6.55
CA ARG A 123 10.38 -6.08 -7.15
C ARG A 123 9.63 -7.21 -6.44
N ALA A 124 8.81 -6.90 -5.44
CA ALA A 124 7.84 -7.82 -4.87
C ALA A 124 6.47 -7.48 -5.46
N ASP A 125 5.60 -8.45 -5.71
CA ASP A 125 4.26 -8.23 -6.28
C ASP A 125 3.14 -8.44 -5.27
N ARG A 126 3.40 -9.16 -4.18
CA ARG A 126 2.39 -9.60 -3.20
C ARG A 126 2.05 -8.54 -2.15
N CYS A 127 0.79 -8.50 -1.78
CA CYS A 127 0.26 -7.77 -0.65
C CYS A 127 0.76 -8.39 0.65
N VAL A 128 1.26 -7.56 1.55
CA VAL A 128 1.75 -7.98 2.86
C VAL A 128 0.68 -8.65 3.72
N SER A 129 -0.61 -8.43 3.47
CA SER A 129 -1.70 -8.92 4.31
C SER A 129 -2.35 -10.19 3.76
N CYS A 130 -2.84 -10.18 2.52
CA CYS A 130 -3.57 -11.32 1.92
C CYS A 130 -2.78 -12.11 0.88
N LEU A 131 -1.54 -11.69 0.57
CA LEU A 131 -0.65 -12.31 -0.42
C LEU A 131 -1.10 -12.23 -1.90
N ASP A 132 -2.29 -11.69 -2.19
CA ASP A 132 -2.71 -11.32 -3.55
C ASP A 132 -1.83 -10.19 -4.12
N PHE A 133 -2.01 -9.81 -5.38
CA PHE A 133 -1.26 -8.70 -5.97
C PHE A 133 -1.49 -7.37 -5.23
N GLY A 134 -0.41 -6.79 -4.72
CA GLY A 134 -0.41 -5.57 -3.92
C GLY A 134 -0.19 -4.31 -4.77
N GLY A 135 -1.20 -3.83 -5.49
CA GLY A 135 -1.05 -2.69 -6.40
C GLY A 135 -0.69 -1.32 -5.79
N PHE A 136 -0.49 -1.23 -4.48
CA PHE A 136 -0.20 0.01 -3.76
C PHE A 136 0.95 -0.15 -2.78
N LEU A 137 1.60 0.95 -2.43
CA LEU A 137 2.59 1.05 -1.38
C LEU A 137 1.99 1.77 -0.18
N LEU A 138 2.08 1.16 1.02
CA LEU A 138 1.83 1.85 2.28
C LEU A 138 3.10 2.62 2.69
N LEU A 139 3.07 3.95 2.59
CA LEU A 139 4.26 4.79 2.72
C LEU A 139 5.00 4.62 4.06
N PRO A 140 4.35 4.61 5.24
CA PRO A 140 5.05 4.54 6.53
C PRO A 140 5.84 3.25 6.79
N THR A 141 5.45 2.15 6.13
CA THR A 141 6.08 0.83 6.32
C THR A 141 6.82 0.35 5.07
N CYS A 142 6.62 1.00 3.92
CA CYS A 142 7.12 0.56 2.62
C CYS A 142 6.72 -0.90 2.27
N GLU A 143 5.53 -1.30 2.70
CA GLU A 143 4.92 -2.60 2.40
C GLU A 143 3.94 -2.48 1.23
N ARG A 144 3.89 -3.51 0.36
CA ARG A 144 2.87 -3.58 -0.69
C ARG A 144 1.53 -4.00 -0.11
N VAL A 145 0.46 -3.38 -0.60
CA VAL A 145 -0.91 -3.60 -0.11
C VAL A 145 -1.88 -3.61 -1.29
N CYS A 146 -2.88 -4.48 -1.25
CA CYS A 146 -4.00 -4.44 -2.20
C CYS A 146 -5.07 -3.47 -1.69
N PHE A 147 -6.01 -3.09 -2.56
CA PHE A 147 -7.09 -2.17 -2.21
C PHE A 147 -7.98 -2.70 -1.07
N GLU A 148 -8.36 -3.98 -1.15
CA GLU A 148 -9.24 -4.58 -0.13
C GLU A 148 -8.58 -4.61 1.25
N CYS A 149 -7.27 -4.89 1.33
CA CYS A 149 -6.56 -4.84 2.60
C CYS A 149 -6.41 -3.42 3.15
N LEU A 150 -6.21 -2.40 2.30
CA LEU A 150 -6.25 -1.00 2.75
C LEU A 150 -7.60 -0.65 3.39
N HIS A 151 -8.69 -1.22 2.89
CA HIS A 151 -10.03 -0.99 3.40
C HIS A 151 -10.32 -1.76 4.71
N GLN A 152 -10.02 -3.06 4.72
CA GLN A 152 -10.47 -4.00 5.75
C GLN A 152 -9.44 -4.23 6.87
N ASN A 153 -8.14 -4.11 6.59
CA ASN A 153 -7.13 -4.40 7.59
C ASN A 153 -6.82 -3.17 8.45
N TYR A 154 -7.36 -3.16 9.68
CA TYR A 154 -7.15 -2.06 10.63
C TYR A 154 -5.68 -1.81 10.99
N ALA A 155 -4.79 -2.79 10.83
CA ALA A 155 -3.37 -2.60 11.07
C ALA A 155 -2.72 -1.66 10.04
N LEU A 156 -3.27 -1.61 8.82
CA LEU A 156 -2.80 -0.75 7.73
C LEU A 156 -3.37 0.68 7.82
N ARG A 157 -4.31 0.94 8.74
CA ARG A 157 -4.89 2.27 8.93
C ARG A 157 -3.91 3.24 9.55
N MET A 158 -4.19 4.52 9.30
CA MET A 158 -3.48 5.64 9.89
C MET A 158 -4.28 6.25 11.03
N THR A 159 -3.60 6.79 12.02
CA THR A 159 -4.26 7.50 13.11
C THR A 159 -3.44 8.66 13.64
N THR A 160 -4.07 9.55 14.40
CA THR A 160 -3.41 10.72 14.97
C THR A 160 -2.60 10.36 16.20
N LEU A 161 -1.53 11.12 16.46
CA LEU A 161 -0.75 10.97 17.70
C LEU A 161 -1.61 11.13 18.96
N LYS A 162 -2.67 11.96 18.93
CA LYS A 162 -3.57 12.11 20.08
C LYS A 162 -4.33 10.81 20.36
N MET A 163 -4.83 10.17 19.31
CA MET A 163 -5.56 8.92 19.43
C MET A 163 -4.66 7.80 19.94
N THR A 164 -3.43 7.68 19.45
CA THR A 164 -2.50 6.63 19.90
C THR A 164 -2.14 6.76 21.36
N ARG A 165 -1.87 7.97 21.85
CA ARG A 165 -1.59 8.21 23.27
C ARG A 165 -2.75 7.81 24.16
N LYS A 166 -3.98 8.08 23.74
CA LYS A 166 -5.17 7.67 24.50
C LYS A 166 -5.40 6.15 24.42
N CYS A 167 -5.31 5.55 23.24
CA CYS A 167 -5.65 4.15 23.00
C CYS A 167 -4.64 3.17 23.61
N PHE A 168 -3.36 3.53 23.64
CA PHE A 168 -2.27 2.64 24.05
C PHE A 168 -1.44 3.21 25.21
N HIS A 169 -1.90 4.28 25.86
CA HIS A 169 -1.20 4.95 26.98
C HIS A 169 0.27 5.31 26.67
N LEU A 170 0.55 5.71 25.43
CA LEU A 170 1.90 6.08 24.98
C LEU A 170 2.21 7.56 25.26
N THR A 171 3.50 7.88 25.38
CA THR A 171 3.98 9.27 25.53
C THR A 171 4.44 9.86 24.20
N ASN A 172 4.58 11.19 24.14
CA ASN A 172 5.15 11.85 22.96
C ASN A 172 6.59 11.41 22.68
N ASN A 173 7.37 11.05 23.70
CA ASN A 173 8.74 10.60 23.52
C ASN A 173 8.80 9.21 22.89
N HIS A 174 7.88 8.30 23.23
CA HIS A 174 7.76 7.01 22.56
C HIS A 174 7.45 7.20 21.07
N LEU A 175 6.46 8.05 20.75
CA LEU A 175 6.00 8.25 19.38
C LEU A 175 7.03 8.92 18.45
N LYS A 176 8.06 9.59 18.99
CA LYS A 176 9.17 10.16 18.18
C LYS A 176 10.01 9.08 17.49
N LYS A 177 9.98 7.83 17.99
CA LYS A 177 10.69 6.70 17.38
C LYS A 177 10.03 6.22 16.08
N LEU A 178 8.75 6.53 15.87
CA LEU A 178 7.99 6.03 14.71
C LEU A 178 8.13 6.95 13.49
N PRO A 179 8.00 6.40 12.27
CA PRO A 179 7.80 7.20 11.07
C PRO A 179 6.49 8.01 11.18
N ILE A 180 6.62 9.32 11.41
CA ILE A 180 5.48 10.24 11.43
C ILE A 180 5.24 10.75 10.02
N LEU A 181 4.11 10.35 9.43
CA LEU A 181 3.63 10.83 8.15
C LEU A 181 3.00 12.22 8.31
N TYR A 182 3.43 13.16 7.49
CA TYR A 182 2.77 14.46 7.32
C TYR A 182 1.84 14.40 6.13
N SER A 183 0.53 14.43 6.37
CA SER A 183 -0.45 14.19 5.31
C SER A 183 -0.45 15.31 4.26
N ILE A 184 -0.69 14.96 3.01
CA ILE A 184 -0.91 15.93 1.93
C ILE A 184 -2.40 16.34 1.97
N PRO A 185 -2.75 17.64 1.97
CA PRO A 185 -4.16 18.04 1.83
C PRO A 185 -4.73 17.59 0.50
N GLY A 186 -5.99 17.12 0.50
CA GLY A 186 -6.63 16.58 -0.69
C GLY A 186 -7.91 15.82 -0.39
N THR A 187 -8.47 15.21 -1.43
CA THR A 187 -9.62 14.31 -1.35
C THR A 187 -9.12 12.88 -1.54
N TYR A 188 -9.44 12.04 -0.57
CA TYR A 188 -9.05 10.63 -0.50
C TYR A 188 -10.30 9.77 -0.37
N GLY A 189 -10.20 8.47 -0.62
CA GLY A 189 -11.38 7.64 -0.72
C GLY A 189 -11.11 6.15 -0.80
N VAL A 190 -10.80 5.50 0.33
CA VAL A 190 -10.86 4.04 0.41
C VAL A 190 -12.28 3.69 0.87
N MET A 191 -13.16 3.41 -0.09
CA MET A 191 -14.62 3.21 0.07
C MET A 191 -15.42 4.47 0.44
N VAL A 192 -14.94 5.30 1.37
CA VAL A 192 -15.62 6.53 1.80
C VAL A 192 -14.76 7.73 1.45
N ASN A 193 -15.33 8.70 0.73
CA ASN A 193 -14.61 9.91 0.34
C ASN A 193 -14.43 10.85 1.54
N VAL A 194 -13.19 11.26 1.77
CA VAL A 194 -12.78 12.15 2.86
C VAL A 194 -11.95 13.29 2.28
N SER A 195 -12.42 14.53 2.48
CA SER A 195 -11.70 15.74 2.10
C SER A 195 -10.99 16.35 3.30
N ARG A 196 -9.66 16.50 3.22
CA ARG A 196 -8.83 17.08 4.28
C ARG A 196 -8.09 18.30 3.75
N ARG A 197 -8.38 19.47 4.32
CA ARG A 197 -7.73 20.75 3.95
C ARG A 197 -6.47 21.07 4.76
N LYS A 198 -6.24 20.36 5.86
CA LYS A 198 -5.12 20.59 6.79
C LYS A 198 -4.13 19.43 6.72
N VAL A 199 -2.88 19.70 7.09
CA VAL A 199 -1.84 18.69 7.29
C VAL A 199 -2.03 18.04 8.66
N TYR A 200 -2.07 16.71 8.69
CA TYR A 200 -2.14 15.90 9.90
C TYR A 200 -0.82 15.17 10.12
N ARG A 201 -0.48 14.96 11.39
CA ARG A 201 0.61 14.08 11.81
C ARG A 201 0.04 12.72 12.13
N LEU A 202 0.35 11.75 11.29
CA LEU A 202 -0.24 10.42 11.31
C LEU A 202 0.84 9.35 11.53
N VAL A 203 0.41 8.24 12.13
CA VAL A 203 1.23 7.04 12.35
C VAL A 203 0.42 5.80 12.00
N SER A 204 1.10 4.74 11.57
CA SER A 204 0.49 3.43 11.27
C SER A 204 0.03 2.74 12.56
N VAL A 205 -1.18 2.17 12.56
CA VAL A 205 -1.69 1.39 13.69
C VAL A 205 -0.81 0.17 13.97
N LYS A 206 -0.34 -0.55 12.94
CA LYS A 206 0.60 -1.67 13.08
C LYS A 206 1.85 -1.28 13.87
N GLN A 207 2.52 -0.20 13.45
CA GLN A 207 3.76 0.27 14.09
C GLN A 207 3.51 0.75 15.53
N VAL A 208 2.37 1.40 15.78
CA VAL A 208 2.00 1.87 17.12
C VAL A 208 1.72 0.70 18.05
N LYS A 209 1.01 -0.33 17.58
CA LYS A 209 0.72 -1.52 18.38
C LYS A 209 1.99 -2.31 18.68
N GLN A 210 2.91 -2.44 17.72
CA GLN A 210 4.25 -3.01 17.97
C GLN A 210 5.03 -2.23 19.03
N LEU A 211 5.05 -0.89 18.94
CA LEU A 211 5.68 -0.05 19.95
C LEU A 211 4.99 -0.16 21.32
N ALA A 212 3.66 -0.29 21.34
CA ALA A 212 2.93 -0.50 22.59
C ALA A 212 3.34 -1.81 23.26
N ILE A 213 3.55 -2.88 22.50
CA ILE A 213 4.04 -4.15 23.04
C ILE A 213 5.46 -4.00 23.59
N GLU A 214 6.35 -3.28 22.89
CA GLU A 214 7.71 -2.98 23.39
C GLU A 214 7.66 -2.20 24.72
N VAL A 215 6.79 -1.20 24.81
CA VAL A 215 6.69 -0.32 25.99
C VAL A 215 6.02 -1.00 27.18
N HIS A 216 4.97 -1.79 26.94
CA HIS A 216 4.18 -2.46 27.99
C HIS A 216 4.66 -3.89 28.27
N GLY A 217 5.65 -4.38 27.52
CA GLY A 217 6.36 -5.65 27.74
C GLY A 217 5.72 -6.88 27.10
N SER A 218 4.40 -6.89 26.83
CA SER A 218 3.74 -8.04 26.19
C SER A 218 2.43 -7.68 25.48
N THR A 219 1.94 -8.62 24.66
CA THR A 219 0.64 -8.55 24.00
C THR A 219 -0.53 -8.52 24.98
N GLU A 220 -0.43 -9.25 26.08
CA GLU A 220 -1.47 -9.35 27.12
C GLU A 220 -1.58 -8.02 27.87
N ASN A 221 -0.44 -7.40 28.20
CA ASN A 221 -0.43 -6.10 28.86
C ASN A 221 -1.07 -5.01 27.99
N VAL A 222 -0.82 -5.03 26.69
CA VAL A 222 -1.49 -4.13 25.74
C VAL A 222 -2.99 -4.42 25.68
N ALA A 223 -3.40 -5.69 25.60
CA ALA A 223 -4.81 -6.06 25.56
C ALA A 223 -5.57 -5.60 26.82
N ASN A 224 -4.93 -5.65 28.00
CA ASN A 224 -5.49 -5.18 29.27
C ASN A 224 -5.73 -3.66 29.31
N LEU A 225 -5.14 -2.88 28.40
CA LEU A 225 -5.44 -1.45 28.27
C LEU A 225 -6.81 -1.18 27.66
N MET A 226 -7.40 -2.15 26.96
CA MET A 226 -8.70 -2.00 26.33
C MET A 226 -9.81 -2.04 27.40
N PRO A 227 -10.60 -0.97 27.58
CA PRO A 227 -11.69 -0.99 28.54
C PRO A 227 -12.80 -1.95 28.08
N THR A 228 -13.43 -2.65 29.04
CA THR A 228 -14.53 -3.60 28.77
C THR A 228 -15.82 -2.88 28.33
N THR A 229 -16.06 -1.69 28.89
CA THR A 229 -17.18 -0.82 28.54
C THR A 229 -16.70 0.60 28.25
N PRO A 230 -17.42 1.39 27.43
CA PRO A 230 -17.05 2.78 27.17
C PRO A 230 -16.87 3.57 28.47
N PRO A 231 -15.69 4.17 28.73
CA PRO A 231 -15.48 5.04 29.88
C PRO A 231 -16.44 6.22 29.87
N ARG A 232 -16.78 6.74 31.06
CA ARG A 232 -17.65 7.92 31.20
C ARG A 232 -17.09 9.10 30.39
N GLY A 233 -17.92 9.67 29.51
CA GLY A 233 -17.54 10.79 28.64
C GLY A 233 -16.83 10.41 27.33
N MET A 234 -16.57 9.12 27.08
CA MET A 234 -16.06 8.64 25.79
C MET A 234 -17.22 8.43 24.81
N ALA A 235 -17.09 8.96 23.59
CA ALA A 235 -18.04 8.68 22.53
C ALA A 235 -17.96 7.22 22.08
N TRP A 236 -19.10 6.59 21.77
CA TRP A 236 -19.16 5.20 21.29
C TRP A 236 -18.23 4.94 20.10
N ARG A 237 -18.14 5.89 19.16
CA ARG A 237 -17.23 5.81 18.02
C ARG A 237 -15.75 5.71 18.45
N GLU A 238 -15.32 6.48 19.45
CA GLU A 238 -13.94 6.43 19.96
C GLU A 238 -13.66 5.06 20.61
N PHE A 239 -14.61 4.51 21.35
CA PHE A 239 -14.52 3.17 21.92
C PHE A 239 -14.39 2.08 20.84
N CYS A 240 -15.18 2.14 19.76
CA CYS A 240 -15.06 1.21 18.63
C CYS A 240 -13.69 1.30 17.94
N ILE A 241 -13.14 2.52 17.78
CA ILE A 241 -11.79 2.71 17.23
C ILE A 241 -10.75 2.04 18.12
N PHE A 242 -10.85 2.20 19.44
CA PHE A 242 -9.93 1.55 20.38
C PHE A 242 -9.97 0.04 20.23
N LYS A 243 -11.19 -0.53 20.23
CA LYS A 243 -11.39 -1.97 20.07
C LYS A 243 -10.71 -2.47 18.80
N TRP A 244 -10.91 -1.80 17.68
CA TRP A 244 -10.33 -2.19 16.39
C TRP A 244 -8.82 -2.07 16.35
N PHE A 245 -8.23 -1.05 16.96
CA PHE A 245 -6.78 -0.91 17.04
C PHE A 245 -6.16 -1.98 17.94
N HIS A 246 -6.80 -2.33 19.05
CA HIS A 246 -6.39 -3.43 19.92
C HIS A 246 -6.50 -4.79 19.22
N GLU A 247 -7.56 -5.01 18.44
CA GLU A 247 -7.77 -6.24 17.67
C GLU A 247 -7.11 -6.24 16.28
N ALA A 248 -6.29 -5.22 15.96
CA ALA A 248 -5.62 -5.13 14.67
C ALA A 248 -4.57 -6.25 14.55
N PRO A 249 -4.57 -7.05 13.46
CA PRO A 249 -3.63 -8.15 13.31
C PRO A 249 -2.22 -7.60 13.05
N LEU A 250 -1.22 -8.08 13.79
CA LEU A 250 0.19 -7.76 13.51
C LEU A 250 0.77 -8.67 12.42
N GLU A 251 0.36 -9.94 12.46
CA GLU A 251 0.70 -10.94 11.46
C GLU A 251 -0.28 -10.90 10.29
N PRO A 252 0.18 -11.26 9.08
CA PRO A 252 -0.66 -11.26 7.91
C PRO A 252 -1.74 -12.35 8.01
N PRO A 253 -3.02 -12.02 7.82
CA PRO A 253 -4.08 -13.02 7.81
C PRO A 253 -3.90 -14.08 6.71
N GLY A 254 -3.17 -13.77 5.64
CA GLY A 254 -2.86 -14.72 4.56
C GLY A 254 -4.07 -15.15 3.73
N CYS A 255 -5.20 -14.46 3.87
CA CYS A 255 -6.44 -14.76 3.19
C CYS A 255 -7.14 -13.49 2.69
N ASP A 256 -8.10 -13.69 1.79
CA ASP A 256 -8.96 -12.62 1.30
C ASP A 256 -9.83 -12.07 2.44
N LEU A 257 -9.60 -10.81 2.81
CA LEU A 257 -10.35 -10.17 3.90
C LEU A 257 -11.81 -9.90 3.54
N SER A 258 -12.19 -9.91 2.26
CA SER A 258 -13.60 -9.78 1.87
C SER A 258 -14.42 -11.04 2.20
N TRP A 259 -13.76 -12.16 2.47
CA TRP A 259 -14.36 -13.45 2.85
C TRP A 259 -14.46 -13.64 4.37
N MET A 260 -13.90 -12.72 5.14
CA MET A 260 -13.97 -12.75 6.60
C MET A 260 -15.28 -12.15 7.10
N PRO A 261 -15.88 -12.63 8.21
CA PRO A 261 -17.07 -12.03 8.79
C PRO A 261 -16.91 -10.53 9.03
N GLU A 262 -17.98 -9.76 8.83
CA GLU A 262 -17.97 -8.33 9.20
C GLU A 262 -17.84 -8.21 10.72
N ARG A 263 -16.94 -7.34 11.18
CA ARG A 263 -16.89 -7.00 12.60
C ARG A 263 -18.10 -6.14 12.95
N SER A 264 -18.67 -6.36 14.13
CA SER A 264 -19.74 -5.51 14.65
C SER A 264 -19.24 -4.07 14.80
N ASN A 265 -20.08 -3.10 14.40
CA ASN A 265 -19.88 -1.65 14.49
C ASN A 265 -18.92 -1.02 13.46
N PHE A 266 -19.40 -0.81 12.23
CA PHE A 266 -18.65 -0.09 11.19
C PHE A 266 -18.23 1.32 11.64
N VAL A 267 -16.93 1.59 11.62
CA VAL A 267 -16.32 2.91 11.78
C VAL A 267 -15.55 3.27 10.50
N GLU A 268 -15.91 4.39 9.93
CA GLU A 268 -15.23 4.95 8.76
C GLU A 268 -13.76 5.23 9.07
N ASP A 269 -12.90 4.99 8.08
CA ASP A 269 -11.49 5.37 8.18
C ASP A 269 -11.33 6.87 7.89
N ASP A 270 -11.08 7.64 8.95
CA ASP A 270 -10.85 9.08 8.89
C ASP A 270 -9.66 9.49 7.97
N PHE A 271 -8.76 8.55 7.68
CA PHE A 271 -7.52 8.81 6.94
C PHE A 271 -7.30 7.80 5.81
N GLY A 272 -8.36 7.11 5.36
CA GLY A 272 -8.31 6.11 4.30
C GLY A 272 -7.70 6.68 3.02
N GLY A 273 -6.63 6.06 2.53
CA GLY A 273 -5.92 6.46 1.30
C GLY A 273 -4.85 7.55 1.48
N MET A 274 -4.78 8.22 2.64
CA MET A 274 -3.85 9.34 2.88
C MET A 274 -2.38 8.94 3.07
N ALA A 275 -2.10 7.64 3.15
CA ALA A 275 -0.76 7.09 3.38
C ALA A 275 -0.37 6.03 2.35
N SER A 276 -1.13 5.93 1.27
CA SER A 276 -0.90 4.93 0.23
C SER A 276 -0.82 5.59 -1.14
N ILE A 277 -0.03 4.99 -2.02
CA ILE A 277 0.15 5.45 -3.41
C ILE A 277 0.22 4.25 -4.35
N ARG A 278 -0.16 4.44 -5.61
CA ARG A 278 0.04 3.43 -6.66
C ARG A 278 1.53 3.11 -6.81
N MET A 279 1.87 1.83 -6.92
CA MET A 279 3.24 1.41 -7.20
C MET A 279 3.25 0.21 -8.13
N PRO A 280 4.00 0.25 -9.25
CA PRO A 280 4.11 -0.89 -10.14
C PRO A 280 4.94 -2.02 -9.51
N TYR A 281 4.76 -3.22 -10.02
CA TYR A 281 5.68 -4.35 -9.84
C TYR A 281 6.70 -4.36 -10.99
N LEU A 282 7.99 -4.25 -10.67
CA LEU A 282 9.05 -4.37 -11.66
C LEU A 282 9.52 -5.81 -11.77
N SER A 283 9.16 -6.46 -12.88
CA SER A 283 9.62 -7.80 -13.25
C SER A 283 10.73 -7.74 -14.31
N GLY A 284 11.24 -8.91 -14.72
CA GLY A 284 12.14 -8.99 -15.88
C GLY A 284 11.50 -8.57 -17.20
N THR A 285 10.17 -8.57 -17.29
CA THR A 285 9.40 -8.16 -18.49
C THR A 285 8.95 -6.69 -18.44
N GLY A 286 9.46 -5.93 -17.46
CA GLY A 286 9.13 -4.53 -17.24
C GLY A 286 8.13 -4.29 -16.11
N ALA A 287 7.65 -3.05 -16.04
CA ALA A 287 6.74 -2.59 -15.00
C ALA A 287 5.30 -3.07 -15.24
N ASP A 288 4.68 -3.64 -14.21
CA ASP A 288 3.31 -4.11 -14.18
C ASP A 288 2.49 -3.36 -13.13
N CYS A 289 1.50 -2.59 -13.57
CA CYS A 289 0.59 -1.86 -12.68
C CYS A 289 -0.59 -2.73 -12.19
N GLY A 290 -0.69 -3.96 -12.68
CA GLY A 290 -1.83 -4.85 -12.44
C GLY A 290 -3.04 -4.51 -13.32
N ARG A 291 -3.94 -5.49 -13.48
CA ARG A 291 -5.15 -5.39 -14.31
C ARG A 291 -6.40 -5.68 -13.50
N LEU A 292 -7.45 -4.90 -13.76
CA LEU A 292 -8.81 -5.15 -13.29
C LEU A 292 -9.60 -5.92 -14.36
N CYS A 293 -10.54 -6.77 -13.95
CA CYS A 293 -11.34 -7.59 -14.85
C CYS A 293 -12.70 -6.93 -15.13
N LYS A 294 -13.04 -6.70 -16.42
CA LYS A 294 -14.40 -6.26 -16.82
C LYS A 294 -15.46 -7.29 -16.43
N GLY A 295 -15.12 -8.57 -16.48
CA GLY A 295 -15.99 -9.66 -16.02
C GLY A 295 -16.38 -9.52 -14.55
N CYS A 296 -15.44 -9.20 -13.67
CA CYS A 296 -15.72 -8.96 -12.26
C CYS A 296 -16.68 -7.78 -12.03
N ARG A 297 -16.56 -6.71 -12.83
CA ARG A 297 -17.50 -5.59 -12.78
C ARG A 297 -18.90 -6.00 -13.23
N LEU A 298 -19.00 -6.72 -14.35
CA LEU A 298 -20.27 -7.24 -14.82
C LEU A 298 -20.95 -8.12 -13.76
N VAL A 299 -20.20 -8.98 -13.08
CA VAL A 299 -20.74 -9.80 -11.98
C VAL A 299 -21.34 -8.93 -10.87
N ASN A 300 -20.61 -7.91 -10.43
CA ASN A 300 -21.09 -7.00 -9.39
C ASN A 300 -22.35 -6.23 -9.84
N GLU A 301 -22.41 -5.81 -11.11
CA GLU A 301 -23.60 -5.17 -11.70
C GLU A 301 -24.80 -6.11 -11.83
N LEU A 302 -24.58 -7.37 -12.21
CA LEU A 302 -25.65 -8.37 -12.28
C LEU A 302 -26.22 -8.64 -10.90
N HIS A 303 -25.36 -8.73 -9.88
CA HIS A 303 -25.80 -8.90 -8.51
C HIS A 303 -26.61 -7.69 -8.00
N SER A 304 -26.18 -6.46 -8.28
CA SER A 304 -26.93 -5.27 -7.87
C SER A 304 -28.31 -5.17 -8.53
N LYS A 305 -28.50 -5.80 -9.70
CA LYS A 305 -29.78 -5.92 -10.41
C LYS A 305 -30.58 -7.19 -10.06
N GLY A 306 -30.07 -8.06 -9.19
CA GLY A 306 -30.72 -9.33 -8.85
C GLY A 306 -30.73 -10.37 -9.99
N LEU A 307 -29.82 -10.22 -10.97
CA LEU A 307 -29.73 -11.05 -12.17
C LEU A 307 -28.57 -12.07 -12.14
N LEU A 308 -27.84 -12.16 -11.03
CA LEU A 308 -26.75 -13.11 -10.87
C LEU A 308 -27.32 -14.49 -10.45
N PRO A 309 -27.02 -15.59 -11.16
CA PRO A 309 -27.51 -16.91 -10.80
C PRO A 309 -27.09 -17.32 -9.38
N ALA A 310 -27.98 -17.97 -8.63
CA ALA A 310 -27.74 -18.35 -7.23
C ALA A 310 -26.51 -19.24 -7.06
N ALA A 311 -26.30 -20.22 -7.94
CA ALA A 311 -25.11 -21.08 -7.89
C ALA A 311 -23.79 -20.27 -8.01
N VAL A 312 -23.76 -19.28 -8.91
CA VAL A 312 -22.59 -18.41 -9.07
C VAL A 312 -22.39 -17.52 -7.83
N LEU A 313 -23.48 -17.06 -7.22
CA LEU A 313 -23.42 -16.27 -5.99
C LEU A 313 -22.85 -17.08 -4.82
N GLU A 314 -23.25 -18.34 -4.68
CA GLU A 314 -22.74 -19.25 -3.64
C GLU A 314 -21.25 -19.55 -3.82
N ASP A 315 -20.76 -19.66 -5.06
CA ASP A 315 -19.34 -19.87 -5.36
C ASP A 315 -18.49 -18.62 -5.04
N LEU A 316 -19.05 -17.42 -5.23
CA LEU A 316 -18.31 -16.16 -5.08
C LEU A 316 -18.42 -15.54 -3.68
N ALA A 317 -19.38 -15.97 -2.87
CA ALA A 317 -19.61 -15.45 -1.53
C ALA A 317 -19.72 -16.61 -0.51
N PRO A 318 -18.76 -16.74 0.41
CA PRO A 318 -18.82 -17.78 1.45
C PRO A 318 -20.10 -17.70 2.30
N ARG A 319 -20.56 -18.84 2.79
CA ARG A 319 -21.74 -18.92 3.67
C ARG A 319 -21.55 -18.03 4.91
N GLY A 320 -22.57 -17.25 5.24
CA GLY A 320 -22.54 -16.31 6.36
C GLY A 320 -21.88 -14.95 6.06
N ILE A 321 -21.33 -14.76 4.85
CA ILE A 321 -20.79 -13.48 4.41
C ILE A 321 -21.83 -12.78 3.53
N ARG A 322 -22.04 -11.48 3.76
CA ARG A 322 -22.93 -10.66 2.92
C ARG A 322 -22.36 -10.61 1.50
N PRO A 323 -23.06 -11.10 0.45
CA PRO A 323 -22.46 -11.27 -0.88
C PRO A 323 -21.97 -9.97 -1.52
N SER A 324 -22.55 -8.82 -1.18
CA SER A 324 -22.09 -7.53 -1.69
C SER A 324 -20.63 -7.21 -1.37
N ARG A 325 -20.05 -7.81 -0.33
CA ARG A 325 -18.67 -7.55 0.10
C ARG A 325 -17.63 -8.21 -0.82
N PRO A 326 -17.58 -9.55 -0.98
CA PRO A 326 -16.65 -10.19 -1.90
C PRO A 326 -16.87 -9.75 -3.35
N LEU A 327 -18.13 -9.56 -3.77
CA LEU A 327 -18.44 -9.12 -5.14
C LEU A 327 -17.91 -7.71 -5.44
N ARG A 328 -17.94 -6.79 -4.48
CA ARG A 328 -17.30 -5.49 -4.62
C ARG A 328 -15.77 -5.59 -4.56
N ALA A 329 -15.22 -6.46 -3.71
CA ALA A 329 -13.78 -6.67 -3.67
C ALA A 329 -13.23 -7.13 -5.04
N LEU A 330 -14.00 -7.94 -5.79
CA LEU A 330 -13.64 -8.33 -7.16
C LEU A 330 -13.50 -7.15 -8.14
N THR A 331 -14.20 -6.02 -7.94
CA THR A 331 -14.10 -4.86 -8.84
C THR A 331 -12.83 -4.04 -8.64
N THR A 332 -12.18 -4.21 -7.48
CA THR A 332 -10.96 -3.49 -7.07
C THR A 332 -9.73 -4.39 -6.97
N ARG A 333 -9.92 -5.71 -7.15
CA ARG A 333 -8.85 -6.71 -7.15
C ARG A 333 -8.03 -6.61 -8.43
N LEU A 334 -6.78 -6.23 -8.24
CA LEU A 334 -5.79 -6.23 -9.30
C LEU A 334 -5.13 -7.59 -9.40
N HIS A 335 -4.79 -7.95 -10.62
CA HIS A 335 -4.03 -9.15 -10.94
C HIS A 335 -2.75 -8.75 -11.66
N SER A 336 -1.64 -9.45 -11.40
CA SER A 336 -0.44 -9.34 -12.26
C SER A 336 -0.76 -9.75 -13.70
N ARG A 337 0.16 -9.53 -14.65
CA ARG A 337 -0.03 -9.97 -16.04
C ARG A 337 -0.37 -11.45 -16.13
N GLU A 338 0.42 -12.29 -15.46
CA GLU A 338 0.24 -13.74 -15.45
C GLU A 338 -1.02 -14.12 -14.64
N GLY A 339 -1.19 -13.50 -13.47
CA GLY A 339 -2.35 -13.77 -12.60
C GLY A 339 -3.69 -13.38 -13.24
N PHE A 340 -3.69 -12.39 -14.15
CA PHE A 340 -4.90 -11.99 -14.88
C PHE A 340 -5.32 -13.05 -15.88
N VAL A 341 -4.37 -13.65 -16.60
CA VAL A 341 -4.64 -14.74 -17.55
C VAL A 341 -5.22 -15.95 -16.82
N GLU A 342 -4.68 -16.31 -15.65
CA GLU A 342 -5.25 -17.38 -14.83
C GLU A 342 -6.65 -17.04 -14.32
N HIS A 343 -6.88 -15.79 -13.91
CA HIS A 343 -8.18 -15.34 -13.43
C HIS A 343 -9.28 -15.42 -14.51
N ILE A 344 -9.01 -14.96 -15.74
CA ILE A 344 -10.05 -14.93 -16.78
C ILE A 344 -10.46 -16.32 -17.29
N LYS A 345 -9.64 -17.36 -17.06
CA LYS A 345 -10.01 -18.75 -17.38
C LYS A 345 -11.26 -19.21 -16.62
N THR A 346 -11.40 -18.78 -15.37
CA THR A 346 -12.45 -19.22 -14.44
C THR A 346 -13.47 -18.13 -14.11
N CYS A 347 -13.22 -16.87 -14.47
CA CYS A 347 -14.13 -15.77 -14.19
C CYS A 347 -15.47 -15.91 -14.94
N TYR A 348 -16.57 -16.06 -14.21
CA TYR A 348 -17.92 -16.14 -14.78
C TYR A 348 -18.25 -14.95 -15.68
N GLY A 349 -17.98 -13.73 -15.22
CA GLY A 349 -18.27 -12.53 -15.99
C GLY A 349 -17.42 -12.42 -17.26
N ALA A 350 -16.15 -12.85 -17.22
CA ALA A 350 -15.28 -12.86 -18.39
C ALA A 350 -15.80 -13.85 -19.44
N ASN A 351 -16.16 -15.07 -19.02
CA ASN A 351 -16.78 -16.06 -19.90
C ASN A 351 -18.05 -15.53 -20.55
N ARG A 352 -18.92 -14.88 -19.78
CA ARG A 352 -20.16 -14.28 -20.30
C ARG A 352 -19.91 -13.19 -21.35
N LEU A 353 -18.86 -12.38 -21.18
CA LEU A 353 -18.45 -11.35 -22.15
C LEU A 353 -17.81 -11.91 -23.43
N LEU A 354 -17.32 -13.16 -23.40
CA LEU A 354 -16.76 -13.83 -24.57
C LEU A 354 -17.82 -14.59 -25.37
N THR A 355 -18.92 -14.98 -24.72
CA THR A 355 -20.05 -15.67 -25.35
C THR A 355 -21.17 -14.75 -25.80
N ALA A 356 -21.13 -13.48 -25.37
CA ALA A 356 -22.03 -12.41 -25.80
C ALA A 356 -21.46 -11.71 -27.02
#